data_AF-W9HMN4-F1
#
_entry.id   AF-W9HMN4-F1
#
_cell.length_a   1.000
_cell.length_b   1.000
_cell.length_c   1.000
_cell.angle_alpha   90.00
_cell.angle_beta   90.00
_cell.angle_gamma   90.00
#
_symmetry.space_group_name_H-M   'P 1'
#
loop_
_entity.id
_entity.type
_entity.pdbx_description
1 polymer ?
#
loop_
_entity_poly.entity_id
_entity_poly.type
_entity_poly.pdbx_seq_one_letter_code
_entity_poly.pdbx_strand_id
1 'polypeptide(L)'
;MSLAQHVTQTEGFDYEGPANPNYEGPSHPNVSPAFGTGNILAPGDECDQSGDRSEWRRLSFAPVEIAKKLPNIAAYKVSNLKRYVQVATGIIACWFAAGIVFGFAALKPILINEGIYSELCPVVDYRIPCAEQDMRLNLLFISASISANVSSLFAGAVLDRYGRRVCWLVSSVLLTLGSLMMAISFSHPGFHGYLLGNILLAFGGTFIFVSSFQLANAFPKYSGLIVALVTGAFDASAAVFLFYRMAYEASGGSFSLDKFFYGYISVPVAIFLAEFLWMPAHSYHTLPQLEKKIEHAQDRTRDVHESDEEIDDTNELTRVRSARADQRKAKLEKIEELAGDSQERGERVKEEEGRQEASGVWGVLHGMPAHKQMMTPWFILILVLTILQMIRMNYFIAGVRSQYRYMLGSDKAAERINAFFDAALPIGGVAATPFIGILLNNLSVPTTFSVLTVFIIIIGVLNCIPNMVAGYFTVVAFVFFRPLYYSAVSDYATKVFGFATFGRIYGTITCISGITQLIQSGLDALTHGPLHDDPTPVNATLGAVGALVGLILTVFITVKGRVFVEKKVEMEADGERERLLSDAQNGYGTGH
;
A
#
# COMPACT_ATOMS: atom_id res chain seq x y z
N MET A 1 3.70 3.61 -0.92
CA MET A 1 2.94 3.77 -2.17
C MET A 1 2.45 2.38 -2.54
N SER A 2 1.18 2.09 -2.28
CA SER A 2 0.63 0.81 -2.69
C SER A 2 0.13 0.95 -4.12
N LEU A 3 0.93 0.55 -5.11
CA LEU A 3 0.51 0.52 -6.51
C LEU A 3 -0.65 -0.47 -6.73
N ALA A 4 -1.01 -1.26 -5.72
CA ALA A 4 -2.18 -2.13 -5.73
C ALA A 4 -3.54 -1.44 -5.66
N GLN A 5 -3.58 -0.11 -5.53
CA GLN A 5 -4.84 0.61 -5.68
C GLN A 5 -5.23 0.90 -7.14
N HIS A 6 -4.32 0.63 -8.08
CA HIS A 6 -4.55 0.92 -9.49
C HIS A 6 -5.21 -0.20 -10.28
N VAL A 7 -5.43 -1.37 -9.71
CA VAL A 7 -6.15 -2.43 -10.42
C VAL A 7 -7.07 -3.13 -9.45
N THR A 8 -8.28 -3.32 -9.94
CA THR A 8 -9.45 -3.60 -9.12
C THR A 8 -9.63 -5.06 -8.75
N GLN A 9 -10.37 -5.25 -7.65
CA GLN A 9 -10.97 -6.51 -7.20
C GLN A 9 -12.05 -7.10 -8.13
N THR A 10 -11.99 -6.89 -9.45
CA THR A 10 -12.86 -7.57 -10.43
C THR A 10 -12.13 -8.31 -11.54
N GLU A 11 -10.79 -8.29 -11.59
CA GLU A 11 -10.00 -9.33 -12.28
C GLU A 11 -9.90 -10.60 -11.42
N GLY A 12 -11.06 -11.05 -10.93
CA GLY A 12 -11.28 -12.40 -10.42
C GLY A 12 -11.75 -13.35 -11.52
N PHE A 13 -11.52 -12.98 -12.79
CA PHE A 13 -11.31 -13.96 -13.83
C PHE A 13 -9.81 -14.02 -14.06
N ASP A 14 -9.30 -15.23 -13.88
CA ASP A 14 -7.93 -15.60 -14.13
C ASP A 14 -7.43 -14.97 -15.43
N TYR A 15 -6.19 -14.50 -15.41
CA TYR A 15 -5.40 -14.47 -16.63
C TYR A 15 -5.49 -15.89 -17.22
N GLU A 16 -6.26 -16.07 -18.29
CA GLU A 16 -6.25 -17.29 -19.12
C GLU A 16 -4.95 -17.40 -19.94
N GLY A 17 -3.92 -16.63 -19.62
CA GLY A 17 -2.60 -16.92 -20.16
C GLY A 17 -1.97 -18.09 -19.42
N PRO A 18 -1.03 -18.77 -20.09
CA PRO A 18 -0.60 -20.09 -19.70
C PRO A 18 -0.07 -20.11 -18.27
N ALA A 19 -0.54 -21.10 -17.51
CA ALA A 19 -0.06 -21.39 -16.17
C ALA A 19 1.48 -21.44 -16.17
N ASN A 20 2.09 -20.89 -15.12
CA ASN A 20 3.54 -20.78 -14.96
C ASN A 20 4.30 -22.04 -15.46
N PRO A 21 5.11 -21.93 -16.53
CA PRO A 21 5.75 -23.06 -17.18
C PRO A 21 6.96 -23.61 -16.40
N ASN A 22 7.17 -23.18 -15.15
CA ASN A 22 8.17 -23.72 -14.22
C ASN A 22 7.56 -24.61 -13.13
N TYR A 23 6.25 -24.87 -13.16
CA TYR A 23 5.61 -25.74 -12.18
C TYR A 23 5.10 -27.02 -12.85
N GLU A 24 5.98 -28.02 -12.91
CA GLU A 24 5.59 -29.42 -13.12
C GLU A 24 4.82 -29.89 -11.87
N GLY A 25 3.51 -29.66 -11.87
CA GLY A 25 2.61 -30.53 -11.11
C GLY A 25 2.63 -31.94 -11.70
N PRO A 26 2.31 -32.99 -10.93
CA PRO A 26 2.41 -34.36 -11.42
C PRO A 26 1.58 -34.52 -12.70
N SER A 27 2.25 -35.01 -13.74
CA SER A 27 1.74 -35.32 -15.08
C SER A 27 0.29 -35.82 -15.07
N HIS A 28 -0.60 -35.08 -15.73
CA HIS A 28 -1.91 -35.59 -16.12
C HIS A 28 -1.75 -36.61 -17.26
N PRO A 29 -2.32 -37.82 -17.19
CA PRO A 29 -2.33 -38.73 -18.33
C PRO A 29 -3.30 -38.22 -19.40
N ASN A 30 -2.82 -38.25 -20.64
CA ASN A 30 -3.49 -37.95 -21.91
C ASN A 30 -4.96 -38.42 -21.98
N VAL A 31 -5.89 -37.51 -22.28
CA VAL A 31 -7.07 -37.81 -23.12
C VAL A 31 -7.45 -36.55 -23.92
N SER A 32 -7.32 -36.64 -25.24
CA SER A 32 -7.86 -35.69 -26.23
C SER A 32 -9.20 -36.22 -26.79
N PRO A 33 -9.92 -35.51 -27.69
CA PRO A 33 -11.08 -34.70 -27.32
C PRO A 33 -12.35 -35.12 -28.10
N ALA A 34 -13.54 -34.68 -27.66
CA ALA A 34 -14.72 -34.71 -28.53
C ALA A 34 -15.68 -33.55 -28.22
N PHE A 35 -15.62 -32.56 -29.11
CA PHE A 35 -16.71 -31.80 -29.73
C PHE A 35 -18.00 -31.48 -28.96
N GLY A 36 -18.39 -30.20 -29.08
CA GLY A 36 -19.78 -29.84 -29.39
C GLY A 36 -20.46 -28.90 -28.40
N THR A 37 -20.28 -27.59 -28.60
CA THR A 37 -21.10 -26.54 -27.99
C THR A 37 -22.58 -26.65 -28.38
N GLY A 38 -23.47 -26.47 -27.40
CA GLY A 38 -24.91 -26.36 -27.59
C GLY A 38 -25.54 -25.35 -26.61
N ASN A 39 -26.00 -24.26 -27.20
CA ASN A 39 -26.71 -23.09 -26.69
C ASN A 39 -27.86 -23.29 -25.66
N ILE A 40 -27.99 -22.25 -24.80
CA ILE A 40 -29.21 -21.49 -24.43
C ILE A 40 -30.14 -21.97 -23.29
N LEU A 41 -30.37 -20.98 -22.40
CA LEU A 41 -31.48 -20.68 -21.48
C LEU A 41 -32.80 -21.47 -21.54
N ALA A 42 -33.20 -21.95 -20.35
CA ALA A 42 -34.54 -21.93 -19.72
C ALA A 42 -35.68 -22.83 -20.31
N PRO A 43 -36.87 -22.90 -19.67
CA PRO A 43 -37.24 -23.85 -18.62
C PRO A 43 -38.47 -24.73 -18.98
N GLY A 44 -38.73 -25.81 -18.23
CA GLY A 44 -40.05 -26.47 -18.19
C GLY A 44 -40.05 -28.01 -18.19
N ASP A 45 -40.69 -28.56 -17.17
CA ASP A 45 -41.32 -29.88 -16.98
C ASP A 45 -41.12 -31.00 -18.02
N GLU A 46 -40.64 -32.17 -17.56
CA GLU A 46 -41.46 -33.39 -17.31
C GLU A 46 -40.56 -34.60 -16.97
N CYS A 47 -41.10 -35.50 -16.15
CA CYS A 47 -40.49 -36.72 -15.63
C CYS A 47 -39.94 -37.67 -16.72
N ASP A 48 -38.78 -38.32 -16.47
CA ASP A 48 -38.78 -39.75 -16.16
C ASP A 48 -37.43 -40.33 -15.72
N GLN A 49 -37.56 -41.47 -15.04
CA GLN A 49 -36.62 -42.17 -14.18
C GLN A 49 -35.50 -42.91 -14.92
N SER A 50 -34.29 -42.90 -14.35
CA SER A 50 -33.51 -44.09 -13.92
C SER A 50 -31.98 -43.90 -14.02
N GLY A 51 -31.26 -44.42 -13.01
CA GLY A 51 -29.88 -44.89 -13.20
C GLY A 51 -28.73 -43.99 -12.74
N ASP A 52 -28.63 -43.79 -11.43
CA ASP A 52 -27.40 -43.77 -10.62
C ASP A 52 -26.05 -43.58 -11.36
N ARG A 53 -25.53 -42.33 -11.38
CA ARG A 53 -24.09 -42.04 -11.47
C ARG A 53 -23.77 -40.75 -10.70
N SER A 54 -23.03 -40.92 -9.62
CA SER A 54 -22.53 -39.88 -8.73
C SER A 54 -21.49 -39.00 -9.42
N GLU A 55 -21.93 -37.87 -9.99
CA GLU A 55 -21.02 -36.80 -10.39
C GLU A 55 -20.53 -36.04 -9.17
N TRP A 56 -19.25 -36.24 -8.83
CA TRP A 56 -18.53 -35.40 -7.88
C TRP A 56 -18.41 -33.98 -8.44
N ARG A 57 -19.40 -33.12 -8.19
CA ARG A 57 -19.19 -31.67 -8.17
C ARG A 57 -18.08 -31.42 -7.16
N ARG A 58 -16.94 -30.86 -7.60
CA ARG A 58 -16.06 -30.13 -6.70
C ARG A 58 -16.83 -28.92 -6.19
N LEU A 59 -17.61 -29.13 -5.13
CA LEU A 59 -17.99 -28.07 -4.22
C LEU A 59 -16.69 -27.51 -3.68
N SER A 60 -16.28 -26.35 -4.18
CA SER A 60 -15.25 -25.57 -3.52
C SER A 60 -15.80 -25.15 -2.15
N PHE A 61 -15.48 -25.93 -1.11
CA PHE A 61 -15.75 -25.58 0.30
C PHE A 61 -14.80 -24.48 0.81
N ALA A 62 -14.28 -23.63 -0.07
CA ALA A 62 -13.82 -22.33 0.40
C ALA A 62 -15.09 -21.61 0.85
N PRO A 63 -15.19 -21.12 2.10
CA PRO A 63 -16.27 -20.22 2.44
C PRO A 63 -16.19 -19.08 1.42
N VAL A 64 -17.19 -19.00 0.53
CA VAL A 64 -17.51 -17.73 -0.11
C VAL A 64 -17.88 -16.86 1.08
N GLU A 65 -16.92 -16.10 1.60
CA GLU A 65 -17.27 -14.95 2.40
C GLU A 65 -18.17 -14.14 1.47
N ILE A 66 -19.48 -14.29 1.66
CA ILE A 66 -20.47 -13.34 1.17
C ILE A 66 -20.20 -12.08 1.99
N ALA A 67 -19.06 -11.43 1.72
CA ALA A 67 -18.82 -10.08 2.11
C ALA A 67 -19.95 -9.31 1.45
N LYS A 68 -20.93 -8.93 2.27
CA LYS A 68 -22.09 -8.15 1.88
C LYS A 68 -21.52 -6.91 1.18
N LYS A 69 -21.48 -6.90 -0.16
CA LYS A 69 -20.88 -5.79 -0.92
C LYS A 69 -21.63 -4.53 -0.51
N LEU A 70 -20.98 -3.66 0.27
CA LEU A 70 -21.58 -2.38 0.62
C LEU A 70 -21.85 -1.61 -0.67
N PRO A 71 -22.99 -0.90 -0.78
CA PRO A 71 -23.36 -0.22 -2.01
C PRO A 71 -22.37 0.92 -2.31
N ASN A 72 -21.60 0.77 -3.39
CA ASN A 72 -20.68 1.82 -3.84
C ASN A 72 -21.45 3.03 -4.38
N ILE A 73 -20.96 4.24 -4.11
CA ILE A 73 -21.57 5.48 -4.61
C ILE A 73 -21.03 5.78 -6.01
N ALA A 74 -21.93 6.16 -6.93
CA ALA A 74 -21.52 6.64 -8.24
C ALA A 74 -20.97 8.06 -8.14
N ALA A 75 -19.70 8.25 -8.51
CA ALA A 75 -19.03 9.53 -8.45
C ALA A 75 -19.75 10.62 -9.27
N TYR A 76 -20.41 10.27 -10.38
CA TYR A 76 -21.18 11.22 -11.21
C TYR A 76 -22.45 11.76 -10.55
N LYS A 77 -22.89 11.15 -9.44
CA LYS A 77 -24.05 11.64 -8.67
C LYS A 77 -23.66 12.71 -7.64
N VAL A 78 -22.37 12.94 -7.44
CA VAL A 78 -21.83 13.88 -6.44
C VAL A 78 -21.13 15.03 -7.14
N SER A 79 -21.37 16.26 -6.68
CA SER A 79 -20.74 17.45 -7.28
C SER A 79 -19.21 17.39 -7.19
N ASN A 80 -18.54 17.97 -8.20
CA ASN A 80 -17.08 18.01 -8.27
C ASN A 80 -16.46 18.70 -7.05
N LEU A 81 -17.04 19.81 -6.61
CA LEU A 81 -16.58 20.53 -5.41
C LEU A 81 -16.58 19.64 -4.16
N LYS A 82 -17.63 18.85 -3.95
CA LYS A 82 -17.72 17.95 -2.79
C LYS A 82 -16.66 16.85 -2.86
N ARG A 83 -16.42 16.27 -4.05
CA ARG A 83 -15.36 15.27 -4.25
C ARG A 83 -13.96 15.84 -3.99
N TYR A 84 -13.68 17.06 -4.45
CA TYR A 84 -12.42 17.74 -4.15
C TYR A 84 -12.22 17.99 -2.66
N VAL A 85 -13.25 18.51 -1.97
CA VAL A 85 -13.21 18.74 -0.51
C VAL A 85 -12.95 17.43 0.24
N GLN A 86 -13.57 16.32 -0.16
CA GLN A 86 -13.33 15.01 0.46
C GLN A 86 -11.89 14.53 0.28
N VAL A 87 -11.36 14.59 -0.94
CA VAL A 87 -9.95 14.22 -1.23
C VAL A 87 -8.98 15.09 -0.44
N ALA A 88 -9.18 16.41 -0.45
CA ALA A 88 -8.35 17.34 0.31
C ALA A 88 -8.41 17.05 1.81
N THR A 89 -9.61 16.78 2.35
CA THR A 89 -9.79 16.41 3.76
C THR A 89 -9.02 15.13 4.11
N GLY A 90 -9.08 14.10 3.25
CA GLY A 90 -8.32 12.86 3.45
C GLY A 90 -6.81 13.09 3.46
N ILE A 91 -6.28 13.88 2.53
CA ILE A 91 -4.85 14.21 2.46
C ILE A 91 -4.42 15.00 3.71
N ILE A 92 -5.20 16.01 4.10
CA ILE A 92 -4.93 16.82 5.30
C ILE A 92 -5.00 15.95 6.57
N ALA A 93 -6.00 15.07 6.69
CA ALA A 93 -6.10 14.14 7.80
C ALA A 93 -4.89 13.19 7.86
N CYS A 94 -4.43 12.68 6.71
CA CYS A 94 -3.22 11.88 6.65
C CYS A 94 -1.99 12.68 7.10
N TRP A 95 -1.87 13.94 6.68
CA TRP A 95 -0.76 14.79 7.06
C TRP A 95 -0.73 15.05 8.57
N PHE A 96 -1.88 15.26 9.22
CA PHE A 96 -1.89 15.54 10.65
C PHE A 96 -1.82 14.29 11.53
N ALA A 97 -2.21 13.10 11.04
CA ALA A 97 -2.43 11.94 11.91
C ALA A 97 -1.81 10.61 11.46
N ALA A 98 -1.46 10.41 10.19
CA ALA A 98 -1.21 9.06 9.68
C ALA A 98 0.12 8.44 10.13
N GLY A 99 1.19 9.22 10.23
CA GLY A 99 2.55 8.73 10.49
C GLY A 99 3.35 9.59 11.46
N ILE A 100 2.69 10.34 12.35
CA ILE A 100 3.36 11.27 13.29
C ILE A 100 4.47 10.60 14.10
N VAL A 101 4.31 9.31 14.42
CA VAL A 101 5.28 8.50 15.18
C VAL A 101 6.63 8.34 14.46
N PHE A 102 6.67 8.49 13.14
CA PHE A 102 7.92 8.48 12.37
C PHE A 102 8.70 9.80 12.46
N GLY A 103 8.10 10.87 13.00
CA GLY A 103 8.77 12.11 13.39
C GLY A 103 9.50 12.03 14.74
N PHE A 104 9.76 10.83 15.25
CA PHE A 104 10.35 10.62 16.57
C PHE A 104 11.72 11.30 16.75
N ALA A 105 12.51 11.43 15.69
CA ALA A 105 13.81 12.14 15.73
C ALA A 105 13.68 13.62 16.17
N ALA A 106 12.54 14.27 15.89
CA ALA A 106 12.23 15.62 16.37
C ALA A 106 11.67 15.64 17.80
N LEU A 107 10.95 14.57 18.19
CA LEU A 107 10.33 14.45 19.51
C LEU A 107 11.34 14.04 20.61
N LYS A 108 12.28 13.14 20.28
CA LYS A 108 13.27 12.57 21.22
C LYS A 108 14.08 13.62 21.99
N PRO A 109 14.63 14.68 21.35
CA PRO A 109 15.31 15.76 22.08
C PRO A 109 14.44 16.45 23.14
N ILE A 110 13.14 16.60 22.87
CA ILE A 110 12.20 17.26 23.80
C ILE A 110 11.91 16.36 24.99
N LEU A 111 11.74 15.05 24.75
CA LEU A 111 11.58 14.06 25.83
C LEU A 111 12.78 14.04 26.78
N ILE A 112 14.00 14.21 26.24
CA ILE A 112 15.22 14.32 27.04
C ILE A 112 15.21 15.61 27.86
N ASN A 113 14.84 16.76 27.26
CA ASN A 113 14.77 18.05 27.95
C ASN A 113 13.71 18.10 29.07
N GLU A 114 12.60 17.39 28.90
CA GLU A 114 11.55 17.22 29.92
C GLU A 114 11.95 16.22 31.02
N GLY A 115 13.13 15.61 30.93
CA GLY A 115 13.68 14.71 31.94
C GLY A 115 13.04 13.32 31.98
N ILE A 116 12.38 12.89 30.90
CA ILE A 116 11.76 11.57 30.81
C ILE A 116 12.84 10.48 30.86
N TYR A 117 12.70 9.52 31.78
CA TYR A 117 13.68 8.46 32.02
C TYR A 117 15.05 8.95 32.52
N SER A 118 15.14 10.18 33.03
CA SER A 118 16.39 10.72 33.60
C SER A 118 16.85 9.99 34.86
N GLU A 119 15.94 9.31 35.56
CA GLU A 119 16.22 8.48 36.74
C GLU A 119 17.12 7.28 36.45
N LEU A 120 17.24 6.88 35.18
CA LEU A 120 18.09 5.77 34.74
C LEU A 120 19.54 6.19 34.56
N CYS A 121 19.82 7.50 34.51
CA CYS A 121 21.16 8.00 34.29
C CYS A 121 21.88 8.27 35.61
N PRO A 122 23.17 7.87 35.74
CA PRO A 122 24.02 8.39 36.80
C PRO A 122 24.19 9.91 36.64
N VAL A 123 24.38 10.65 37.75
CA VAL A 123 24.27 12.12 37.88
C VAL A 123 25.36 12.91 37.12
N VAL A 124 25.40 12.79 35.79
CA VAL A 124 26.37 13.47 34.91
C VAL A 124 25.60 14.07 33.73
N ASP A 125 25.52 15.40 33.72
CA ASP A 125 25.00 16.28 32.65
C ASP A 125 23.64 15.89 32.02
N TYR A 126 22.55 16.47 32.52
CA TYR A 126 21.15 16.22 32.09
C TYR A 126 20.85 16.46 30.60
N ARG A 127 21.76 17.11 29.85
CA ARG A 127 21.58 17.41 28.42
C ARG A 127 22.03 16.28 27.50
N ILE A 128 22.72 15.29 28.04
CA ILE A 128 23.30 14.17 27.30
C ILE A 128 22.63 12.90 27.79
N PRO A 129 21.85 12.19 26.96
CA PRO A 129 21.21 10.96 27.42
C PRO A 129 22.28 9.89 27.69
N CYS A 130 22.15 9.19 28.81
CA CYS A 130 22.91 7.97 29.03
C CYS A 130 22.37 6.82 28.15
N ALA A 131 23.18 5.77 27.97
CA ALA A 131 22.80 4.60 27.16
C ALA A 131 21.44 4.00 27.58
N GLU A 132 21.20 3.82 28.88
CA GLU A 132 19.95 3.25 29.39
C GLU A 132 18.72 4.13 29.08
N GLN A 133 18.85 5.46 29.20
CA GLN A 133 17.81 6.40 28.83
C GLN A 133 17.55 6.38 27.32
N ASP A 134 18.60 6.35 26.50
CA ASP A 134 18.47 6.30 25.03
C ASP A 134 17.76 5.02 24.57
N MET A 135 18.10 3.87 25.16
CA MET A 135 17.47 2.59 24.87
C MET A 135 15.98 2.57 25.22
N ARG A 136 15.59 3.10 26.39
CA ARG A 136 14.16 3.18 26.77
C ARG A 136 13.37 4.14 25.90
N LEU A 137 13.99 5.25 25.48
CA LEU A 137 13.38 6.17 24.52
C LEU A 137 13.23 5.51 23.13
N ASN A 138 14.24 4.78 22.65
CA ASN A 138 14.16 4.05 21.38
C ASN A 138 13.07 2.97 21.41
N LEU A 139 12.82 2.35 22.56
CA LEU A 139 11.70 1.40 22.74
C LEU A 139 10.32 2.03 22.49
N LEU A 140 10.13 3.32 22.83
CA LEU A 140 8.89 4.05 22.50
C LEU A 140 8.68 4.12 20.98
N PHE A 141 9.74 4.34 20.22
CA PHE A 141 9.66 4.37 18.76
C PHE A 141 9.46 2.97 18.17
N ILE A 142 10.21 1.97 18.65
CA ILE A 142 10.11 0.57 18.19
C ILE A 142 8.69 0.04 18.39
N SER A 143 8.11 0.24 19.56
CA SER A 143 6.74 -0.20 19.85
C SER A 143 5.69 0.47 18.95
N ALA A 144 5.85 1.77 18.68
CA ALA A 144 4.96 2.50 17.77
C ALA A 144 5.13 2.05 16.31
N SER A 145 6.36 1.80 15.84
CA SER A 145 6.61 1.34 14.47
C SER A 145 6.04 -0.06 14.24
N ILE A 146 6.22 -0.98 15.20
CA ILE A 146 5.60 -2.32 15.18
C ILE A 146 4.08 -2.18 15.08
N SER A 147 3.50 -1.32 15.92
CA SER A 147 2.05 -1.09 15.97
C SER A 147 1.52 -0.52 14.65
N ALA A 148 2.24 0.40 14.01
CA ALA A 148 1.88 0.96 12.70
C ALA A 148 1.87 -0.14 11.60
N ASN A 149 2.85 -1.04 11.62
CA ASN A 149 2.95 -2.10 10.63
C ASN A 149 1.90 -3.20 10.84
N VAL A 150 1.71 -3.66 12.08
CA VAL A 150 0.74 -4.70 12.42
C VAL A 150 -0.69 -4.21 12.21
N SER A 151 -0.98 -2.94 12.57
CA SER A 151 -2.31 -2.35 12.37
C SER A 151 -2.73 -2.28 10.91
N SER A 152 -1.80 -2.29 9.94
CA SER A 152 -2.15 -2.25 8.51
C SER A 152 -2.96 -3.48 8.07
N LEU A 153 -2.65 -4.65 8.62
CA LEU A 153 -3.39 -5.90 8.38
C LEU A 153 -4.82 -5.80 8.91
N PHE A 154 -4.97 -5.29 10.14
CA PHE A 154 -6.28 -5.11 10.77
C PHE A 154 -7.10 -4.01 10.10
N ALA A 155 -6.45 -2.89 9.77
CA ALA A 155 -7.07 -1.77 9.07
C ALA A 155 -7.62 -2.21 7.71
N GLY A 156 -6.86 -3.02 6.96
CA GLY A 156 -7.32 -3.62 5.70
C GLY A 156 -8.55 -4.51 5.89
N ALA A 157 -8.51 -5.44 6.86
CA ALA A 157 -9.63 -6.33 7.14
C ALA A 157 -10.92 -5.58 7.57
N VAL A 158 -10.77 -4.54 8.41
CA VAL A 158 -11.90 -3.69 8.82
C VAL A 158 -12.43 -2.87 7.65
N LEU A 159 -11.53 -2.33 6.81
CA LEU A 159 -11.90 -1.56 5.63
C LEU A 159 -12.70 -2.37 4.63
N ASP A 160 -12.30 -3.63 4.41
CA ASP A 160 -12.97 -4.52 3.47
C ASP A 160 -14.34 -4.98 3.99
N ARG A 161 -14.47 -5.26 5.29
CA ARG A 161 -15.71 -5.81 5.87
C ARG A 161 -16.74 -4.75 6.28
N TYR A 162 -16.29 -3.64 6.86
CA TYR A 162 -17.14 -2.62 7.45
C TYR A 162 -17.10 -1.28 6.69
N GLY A 163 -16.17 -1.13 5.75
CA GLY A 163 -16.05 0.05 4.92
C GLY A 163 -15.29 1.21 5.56
N ARG A 164 -15.03 2.24 4.75
CA ARG A 164 -14.20 3.41 5.08
C ARG A 164 -14.62 4.16 6.34
N ARG A 165 -15.93 4.36 6.53
CA ARG A 165 -16.48 5.15 7.63
C ARG A 165 -16.12 4.57 8.99
N VAL A 166 -16.20 3.26 9.14
CA VAL A 166 -15.84 2.58 10.39
C VAL A 166 -14.35 2.74 10.67
N CYS A 167 -13.49 2.67 9.65
CA CYS A 167 -12.06 2.92 9.84
C CYS A 167 -11.76 4.32 10.38
N TRP A 168 -12.45 5.35 9.87
CA TRP A 168 -12.28 6.73 10.33
C TRP A 168 -12.78 6.94 11.77
N LEU A 169 -13.91 6.30 12.13
CA LEU A 169 -14.43 6.34 13.50
C LEU A 169 -13.47 5.64 14.48
N VAL A 170 -13.01 4.43 14.14
CA VAL A 170 -12.04 3.68 14.94
C VAL A 170 -10.75 4.48 15.10
N SER A 171 -10.24 5.07 14.01
CA SER A 171 -9.06 5.92 14.05
C SER A 171 -9.25 7.13 14.98
N SER A 172 -10.36 7.85 14.86
CA SER A 172 -10.63 9.03 15.69
C SER A 172 -10.67 8.68 17.19
N VAL A 173 -11.29 7.54 17.55
CA VAL A 173 -11.32 7.05 18.93
C VAL A 173 -9.91 6.68 19.41
N LEU A 174 -9.14 5.92 18.62
CA LEU A 174 -7.78 5.50 18.99
C LEU A 174 -6.83 6.68 19.11
N LEU A 175 -6.88 7.65 18.18
CA LEU A 175 -6.08 8.87 18.25
C LEU A 175 -6.45 9.73 19.45
N THR A 176 -7.74 9.87 19.76
CA THR A 176 -8.20 10.62 20.95
C THR A 176 -7.70 9.94 22.22
N LEU A 177 -7.85 8.62 22.33
CA LEU A 177 -7.40 7.85 23.49
C LEU A 177 -5.87 7.90 23.63
N GLY A 178 -5.13 7.74 22.53
CA GLY A 178 -3.67 7.82 22.52
C GLY A 178 -3.15 9.20 22.92
N SER A 179 -3.78 10.27 22.40
CA SER A 179 -3.45 11.65 22.76
C SER A 179 -3.76 11.95 24.22
N LEU A 180 -4.92 11.49 24.71
CA LEU A 180 -5.31 11.66 26.11
C LEU A 180 -4.38 10.90 27.06
N MET A 181 -4.00 9.67 26.71
CA MET A 181 -3.03 8.89 27.48
C MET A 181 -1.66 9.57 27.52
N MET A 182 -1.17 10.08 26.39
CA MET A 182 0.09 10.85 26.35
C MET A 182 -0.02 12.10 27.23
N ALA A 183 -1.07 12.90 27.08
CA ALA A 183 -1.28 14.12 27.84
C ALA A 183 -1.29 13.87 29.36
N ILE A 184 -2.10 12.90 29.83
CA ILE A 184 -2.18 12.56 31.26
C ILE A 184 -0.83 12.04 31.78
N SER A 185 -0.13 11.25 30.97
CA SER A 185 1.18 10.70 31.34
C SER A 185 2.19 11.82 31.59
N PHE A 186 2.24 12.86 30.76
CA PHE A 186 3.13 14.01 30.97
C PHE A 186 2.66 14.92 32.12
N SER A 187 1.35 15.04 32.37
CA SER A 187 0.84 15.85 33.50
C SER A 187 1.00 15.17 34.87
N HIS A 188 1.01 13.83 34.93
CA HIS A 188 1.08 13.07 36.19
C HIS A 188 2.29 12.13 36.21
N PRO A 189 3.37 12.45 36.96
CA PRO A 189 4.61 11.68 36.99
C PRO A 189 4.46 10.21 37.44
N GLY A 190 3.37 9.85 38.12
CA GLY A 190 3.09 8.48 38.56
C GLY A 190 2.42 7.58 37.53
N PHE A 191 2.00 8.11 36.37
CA PHE A 191 1.33 7.35 35.33
C PHE A 191 2.23 7.21 34.09
N HIS A 192 2.77 6.00 33.87
CA HIS A 192 3.65 5.69 32.73
C HIS A 192 2.86 5.23 31.49
N GLY A 193 1.94 6.08 31.01
CA GLY A 193 1.09 5.83 29.84
C GLY A 193 1.74 6.08 28.48
N TYR A 194 2.97 6.62 28.43
CA TYR A 194 3.65 7.02 27.19
C TYR A 194 3.73 5.92 26.12
N LEU A 195 4.07 4.69 26.54
CA LEU A 195 4.20 3.54 25.63
C LEU A 195 2.86 3.19 24.98
N LEU A 196 1.82 3.04 25.80
CA LEU A 196 0.49 2.68 25.32
C LEU A 196 -0.13 3.81 24.50
N GLY A 197 0.08 5.08 24.90
CA GLY A 197 -0.31 6.25 24.14
C GLY A 197 0.29 6.25 22.74
N ASN A 198 1.60 5.98 22.62
CA ASN A 198 2.29 5.96 21.32
C ASN A 198 1.83 4.80 20.42
N ILE A 199 1.56 3.62 21.00
CA ILE A 199 0.97 2.47 20.30
C ILE A 199 -0.41 2.83 19.73
N LEU A 200 -1.28 3.46 20.52
CA LEU A 200 -2.62 3.88 20.11
C LEU A 200 -2.57 4.94 19.00
N LEU A 201 -1.65 5.90 19.09
CA LEU A 201 -1.42 6.90 18.05
C LEU A 201 -1.00 6.25 16.72
N ALA A 202 -0.07 5.30 16.76
CA ALA A 202 0.36 4.55 15.59
C ALA A 202 -0.79 3.72 14.97
N PHE A 203 -1.57 3.02 15.81
CA PHE A 203 -2.69 2.21 15.36
C PHE A 203 -3.79 3.08 14.72
N GLY A 204 -4.12 4.21 15.35
CA GLY A 204 -5.08 5.17 14.81
C GLY A 204 -4.62 5.78 13.48
N GLY A 205 -3.35 6.18 13.38
CA GLY A 205 -2.77 6.77 12.16
C GLY A 205 -2.88 5.84 10.95
N THR A 206 -2.56 4.55 11.12
CA THR A 206 -2.65 3.56 10.05
C THR A 206 -4.09 3.35 9.54
N PHE A 207 -5.10 3.42 10.41
CA PHE A 207 -6.50 3.29 9.98
C PHE A 207 -6.95 4.43 9.07
N ILE A 208 -6.53 5.67 9.33
CA ILE A 208 -6.76 6.80 8.42
C ILE A 208 -5.99 6.58 7.12
N PHE A 209 -4.72 6.18 7.21
CA PHE A 209 -3.87 5.97 6.04
C PHE A 209 -4.46 4.97 5.05
N VAL A 210 -4.74 3.75 5.52
CA VAL A 210 -5.22 2.65 4.67
C VAL A 210 -6.62 2.93 4.09
N SER A 211 -7.46 3.66 4.80
CA SER A 211 -8.81 3.99 4.32
C SER A 211 -8.85 5.21 3.37
N SER A 212 -7.89 6.13 3.49
CA SER A 212 -7.81 7.35 2.65
C SER A 212 -7.50 7.03 1.18
N PHE A 213 -6.83 5.93 0.97
CA PHE A 213 -6.61 5.28 -0.31
C PHE A 213 -7.89 5.06 -1.14
N GLN A 214 -9.04 4.76 -0.52
CA GLN A 214 -10.30 4.60 -1.29
C GLN A 214 -10.84 5.91 -1.87
N LEU A 215 -10.35 7.08 -1.42
CA LEU A 215 -10.73 8.37 -1.99
C LEU A 215 -10.13 8.61 -3.38
N ALA A 216 -9.10 7.88 -3.78
CA ALA A 216 -8.56 7.96 -5.14
C ALA A 216 -9.62 7.61 -6.21
N ASN A 217 -10.56 6.72 -5.87
CA ASN A 217 -11.70 6.37 -6.73
C ASN A 217 -12.69 7.53 -6.90
N ALA A 218 -12.59 8.59 -6.09
CA ALA A 218 -13.36 9.80 -6.29
C ALA A 218 -12.93 10.51 -7.57
N PHE A 219 -11.71 10.37 -8.09
CA PHE A 219 -11.33 10.89 -9.42
C PHE A 219 -10.54 9.83 -10.20
N PRO A 220 -11.24 8.94 -10.93
CA PRO A 220 -10.63 7.84 -11.68
C PRO A 220 -9.41 8.23 -12.52
N LYS A 221 -9.52 9.30 -13.33
CA LYS A 221 -8.46 9.84 -14.21
C LYS A 221 -7.20 10.29 -13.46
N TYR A 222 -7.34 10.73 -12.20
CA TYR A 222 -6.24 11.24 -11.37
C TYR A 222 -5.98 10.37 -10.14
N SER A 223 -6.49 9.14 -10.12
CA SER A 223 -6.41 8.25 -8.96
C SER A 223 -4.96 8.05 -8.49
N GLY A 224 -4.01 7.93 -9.43
CA GLY A 224 -2.60 7.72 -9.08
C GLY A 224 -1.92 8.90 -8.45
N LEU A 225 -2.26 10.11 -8.90
CA LEU A 225 -1.81 11.33 -8.24
C LEU A 225 -2.38 11.42 -6.81
N ILE A 226 -3.63 11.02 -6.59
CA ILE A 226 -4.25 11.05 -5.26
C ILE A 226 -3.59 10.03 -4.33
N VAL A 227 -3.37 8.79 -4.78
CA VAL A 227 -2.66 7.76 -3.98
C VAL A 227 -1.23 8.20 -3.65
N ALA A 228 -0.55 8.81 -4.63
CA ALA A 228 0.75 9.44 -4.44
C ALA A 228 0.69 10.51 -3.34
N LEU A 229 -0.22 11.47 -3.42
CA LEU A 229 -0.37 12.53 -2.42
C LEU A 229 -0.70 12.00 -1.02
N VAL A 230 -1.57 10.99 -0.90
CA VAL A 230 -1.87 10.33 0.38
C VAL A 230 -0.63 9.65 0.96
N THR A 231 0.18 9.01 0.13
CA THR A 231 1.47 8.42 0.55
C THR A 231 2.47 9.50 0.97
N GLY A 232 2.61 10.56 0.19
CA GLY A 232 3.47 11.70 0.54
C GLY A 232 3.02 12.38 1.84
N ALA A 233 1.72 12.46 2.09
CA ALA A 233 1.15 13.00 3.33
C ALA A 233 1.49 12.14 4.56
N PHE A 234 1.58 10.81 4.42
CA PHE A 234 2.03 9.93 5.49
C PHE A 234 3.46 10.27 5.92
N ASP A 235 4.39 10.43 4.98
CA ASP A 235 5.77 10.82 5.32
C ASP A 235 5.86 12.28 5.79
N ALA A 236 5.03 13.17 5.22
CA ALA A 236 4.93 14.56 5.64
C ALA A 236 4.42 14.74 7.07
N SER A 237 3.72 13.74 7.63
CA SER A 237 3.16 13.81 8.98
C SER A 237 4.20 13.86 10.09
N ALA A 238 5.44 13.45 9.82
CA ALA A 238 6.57 13.69 10.70
C ALA A 238 6.79 15.19 11.00
N ALA A 239 6.32 16.09 10.11
CA ALA A 239 6.40 17.53 10.31
C ALA A 239 5.61 18.02 11.54
N VAL A 240 4.59 17.28 12.00
CA VAL A 240 3.80 17.67 13.19
C VAL A 240 4.71 17.79 14.41
N PHE A 241 5.60 16.82 14.64
CA PHE A 241 6.57 16.89 15.74
C PHE A 241 7.69 17.89 15.49
N LEU A 242 8.07 18.15 14.23
CA LEU A 242 9.00 19.23 13.90
C LEU A 242 8.42 20.61 14.22
N PHE A 243 7.17 20.90 13.82
CA PHE A 243 6.49 22.15 14.14
C PHE A 243 6.34 22.32 15.65
N TYR A 244 6.03 21.24 16.35
CA TYR A 244 6.01 21.24 17.81
C TYR A 244 7.38 21.57 18.40
N ARG A 245 8.46 20.95 17.92
CA ARG A 245 9.84 21.25 18.35
C ARG A 245 10.17 22.74 18.18
N MET A 246 9.87 23.31 17.03
CA MET A 246 10.08 24.74 16.79
C MET A 246 9.26 25.62 17.75
N ALA A 247 8.02 25.24 18.06
CA ALA A 247 7.18 25.95 19.03
C ALA A 247 7.72 25.83 20.46
N TYR A 248 8.22 24.65 20.85
CA TYR A 248 8.84 24.39 22.15
C TYR A 248 10.10 25.26 22.34
N GLU A 249 10.99 25.27 21.35
CA GLU A 249 12.23 26.07 21.36
C GLU A 249 11.94 27.58 21.35
N ALA A 250 11.00 28.05 20.52
CA ALA A 250 10.62 29.47 20.47
C ALA A 250 9.94 29.96 21.75
N SER A 251 9.21 29.08 22.45
CA SER A 251 8.51 29.40 23.70
C SER A 251 9.39 29.24 24.95
N GLY A 252 10.67 28.91 24.80
CA GLY A 252 11.60 28.70 25.90
C GLY A 252 11.21 27.56 26.83
N GLY A 253 10.51 26.54 26.33
CA GLY A 253 10.02 25.40 27.11
C GLY A 253 8.72 25.64 27.89
N SER A 254 8.04 26.78 27.70
CA SER A 254 6.73 27.02 28.34
C SER A 254 5.57 26.22 27.73
N PHE A 255 5.72 25.78 26.48
CA PHE A 255 4.78 24.91 25.78
C PHE A 255 5.20 23.45 25.90
N SER A 256 4.91 22.84 27.04
CA SER A 256 5.22 21.46 27.40
C SER A 256 4.39 20.41 26.64
N LEU A 257 4.85 19.15 26.69
CA LEU A 257 4.26 18.03 25.94
C LEU A 257 2.79 17.77 26.28
N ASP A 258 2.39 17.96 27.53
CA ASP A 258 0.99 17.84 27.97
C ASP A 258 0.07 18.82 27.23
N LYS A 259 0.44 20.10 27.15
CA LYS A 259 -0.32 21.14 26.43
C LYS A 259 -0.42 20.83 24.95
N PHE A 260 0.65 20.32 24.36
CA PHE A 260 0.66 19.88 22.97
C PHE A 260 -0.32 18.74 22.73
N PHE A 261 -0.27 17.66 23.54
CA PHE A 261 -1.17 16.52 23.35
C PHE A 261 -2.63 16.84 23.68
N TYR A 262 -2.91 17.70 24.67
CA TYR A 262 -4.26 18.23 24.89
C TYR A 262 -4.76 19.04 23.69
N GLY A 263 -3.92 19.90 23.11
CA GLY A 263 -4.25 20.62 21.88
C GLY A 263 -4.43 19.70 20.68
N TYR A 264 -3.62 18.64 20.58
CA TYR A 264 -3.64 17.68 19.49
C TYR A 264 -4.95 16.86 19.44
N ILE A 265 -5.71 16.74 20.54
CA ILE A 265 -7.06 16.17 20.56
C ILE A 265 -8.02 16.90 19.58
N SER A 266 -7.76 18.16 19.25
CA SER A 266 -8.53 18.88 18.22
C SER A 266 -8.47 18.20 16.84
N VAL A 267 -7.37 17.52 16.50
CA VAL A 267 -7.18 16.82 15.22
C VAL A 267 -8.15 15.64 15.07
N PRO A 268 -8.19 14.62 15.95
CA PRO A 268 -9.15 13.53 15.82
C PRO A 268 -10.60 13.99 15.97
N VAL A 269 -10.88 15.05 16.73
CA VAL A 269 -12.21 15.66 16.78
C VAL A 269 -12.59 16.26 15.42
N ALA A 270 -11.68 16.98 14.76
CA ALA A 270 -11.91 17.52 13.42
C ALA A 270 -12.11 16.41 12.38
N ILE A 271 -11.35 15.31 12.47
CA ILE A 271 -11.49 14.14 11.60
C ILE A 271 -12.86 13.47 11.81
N PHE A 272 -13.28 13.31 13.06
CA PHE A 272 -14.60 12.80 13.41
C PHE A 272 -15.71 13.70 12.84
N LEU A 273 -15.63 15.01 13.06
CA LEU A 273 -16.61 15.97 12.52
C LEU A 273 -16.66 15.93 10.99
N ALA A 274 -15.51 15.93 10.33
CA ALA A 274 -15.44 15.85 8.87
C ALA A 274 -16.10 14.58 8.32
N GLU A 275 -15.97 13.45 9.04
CA GLU A 275 -16.61 12.18 8.68
C GLU A 275 -18.15 12.27 8.66
N PHE A 276 -18.75 13.04 9.57
CA PHE A 276 -20.20 13.22 9.63
C PHE A 276 -20.71 14.35 8.75
N LEU A 277 -19.92 15.41 8.52
CA LEU A 277 -20.38 16.60 7.79
C LEU A 277 -20.40 16.39 6.27
N TRP A 278 -19.29 15.94 5.67
CA TRP A 278 -19.18 15.90 4.19
C TRP A 278 -18.54 14.66 3.58
N MET A 279 -17.88 13.81 4.37
CA MET A 279 -17.23 12.61 3.84
C MET A 279 -18.22 11.55 3.32
N PRO A 280 -17.83 10.73 2.33
CA PRO A 280 -18.73 9.78 1.70
C PRO A 280 -18.91 8.53 2.55
N ALA A 281 -20.14 8.20 2.96
CA ALA A 281 -20.41 7.04 3.83
C ALA A 281 -20.01 5.68 3.21
N HIS A 282 -19.98 5.60 1.87
CA HIS A 282 -19.55 4.43 1.11
C HIS A 282 -18.50 4.81 0.07
N SER A 283 -17.70 3.84 -0.32
CA SER A 283 -16.63 4.00 -1.31
C SER A 283 -17.21 4.32 -2.69
N TYR A 284 -16.46 5.07 -3.50
CA TYR A 284 -16.84 5.35 -4.88
C TYR A 284 -16.68 4.10 -5.76
N HIS A 285 -17.48 3.99 -6.82
CA HIS A 285 -17.28 2.93 -7.82
C HIS A 285 -15.86 3.01 -8.41
N THR A 286 -15.24 1.86 -8.56
CA THR A 286 -13.94 1.73 -9.22
C THR A 286 -14.09 1.82 -10.75
N LEU A 287 -12.98 2.06 -11.46
CA LEU A 287 -12.93 2.16 -12.93
C LEU A 287 -13.66 1.02 -13.68
N PRO A 288 -13.36 -0.26 -13.46
CA PRO A 288 -14.01 -1.36 -14.16
C PRO A 288 -15.46 -1.60 -13.74
N GLN A 289 -15.86 -1.22 -12.51
CA GLN A 289 -17.28 -1.17 -12.17
C GLN A 289 -18.02 -0.09 -12.97
N LEU A 290 -17.29 0.96 -13.36
CA LEU A 290 -17.78 2.02 -14.20
C LEU A 290 -17.80 1.58 -15.68
N GLU A 291 -16.79 0.86 -16.15
CA GLU A 291 -16.75 0.25 -17.50
C GLU A 291 -17.84 -0.77 -17.72
N LYS A 292 -18.07 -1.68 -16.77
CA LYS A 292 -19.21 -2.60 -16.83
C LYS A 292 -20.55 -1.86 -16.91
N LYS A 293 -20.65 -0.69 -16.29
CA LYS A 293 -21.84 0.18 -16.41
C LYS A 293 -21.93 0.89 -17.75
N ILE A 294 -20.79 1.21 -18.37
CA ILE A 294 -20.72 1.75 -19.72
C ILE A 294 -21.19 0.69 -20.72
N GLU A 295 -20.65 -0.53 -20.66
CA GLU A 295 -21.07 -1.66 -21.50
C GLU A 295 -22.58 -1.90 -21.38
N HIS A 296 -23.06 -1.97 -20.14
CA HIS A 296 -24.49 -2.08 -19.83
C HIS A 296 -25.35 -0.88 -20.29
N ALA A 297 -24.77 0.31 -20.47
CA ALA A 297 -25.45 1.49 -20.97
C ALA A 297 -25.29 1.67 -22.49
N GLN A 298 -24.32 0.99 -23.11
CA GLN A 298 -24.13 0.93 -24.56
C GLN A 298 -25.08 -0.09 -25.21
N ASP A 299 -25.49 -1.12 -24.47
CA ASP A 299 -26.49 -2.08 -24.91
C ASP A 299 -27.83 -1.40 -25.26
N ARG A 300 -28.15 -1.40 -26.56
CA ARG A 300 -29.36 -0.79 -27.13
C ARG A 300 -30.61 -1.63 -26.90
N THR A 301 -30.46 -2.93 -26.62
CA THR A 301 -31.60 -3.84 -26.41
C THR A 301 -32.39 -3.49 -25.15
N ARG A 302 -31.74 -2.82 -24.19
CA ARG A 302 -32.34 -2.33 -22.95
C ARG A 302 -33.30 -1.15 -23.10
N ASP A 303 -33.37 -0.52 -24.26
CA ASP A 303 -34.37 0.50 -24.53
C ASP A 303 -35.77 -0.12 -24.70
N VAL A 304 -35.82 -1.42 -25.02
CA VAL A 304 -37.02 -2.24 -25.15
C VAL A 304 -37.28 -2.97 -23.83
N HIS A 305 -38.52 -2.89 -23.34
CA HIS A 305 -38.93 -3.52 -22.09
C HIS A 305 -40.15 -4.42 -22.34
N GLU A 306 -40.35 -5.48 -21.55
CA GLU A 306 -41.52 -6.38 -21.67
C GLU A 306 -42.84 -5.61 -21.53
N SER A 307 -42.86 -4.57 -20.68
CA SER A 307 -44.01 -3.66 -20.53
C SER A 307 -44.34 -2.84 -21.79
N ASP A 308 -43.49 -2.86 -22.81
CA ASP A 308 -43.78 -2.21 -24.09
C ASP A 308 -44.81 -3.01 -24.91
N GLU A 309 -45.04 -4.28 -24.59
CA GLU A 309 -46.07 -5.11 -25.22
C GLU A 309 -47.50 -4.68 -24.83
N GLU A 310 -47.65 -3.92 -23.74
CA GLU A 310 -48.93 -3.38 -23.26
C GLU A 310 -49.31 -2.04 -23.92
N ILE A 311 -48.44 -1.47 -24.77
CA ILE A 311 -48.64 -0.16 -25.42
C ILE A 311 -49.10 -0.37 -26.86
N ASP A 312 -50.42 -0.23 -27.11
CA ASP A 312 -51.01 -0.37 -28.44
C ASP A 312 -50.68 0.78 -29.41
N ASP A 313 -50.44 2.00 -28.90
CA ASP A 313 -50.15 3.17 -29.74
C ASP A 313 -48.66 3.25 -30.14
N THR A 314 -48.39 3.04 -31.43
CA THR A 314 -47.06 3.14 -32.04
C THR A 314 -46.34 4.48 -31.80
N ASN A 315 -47.08 5.60 -31.73
CA ASN A 315 -46.48 6.91 -31.48
C ASN A 315 -46.06 7.06 -30.01
N GLU A 316 -46.86 6.54 -29.09
CA GLU A 316 -46.56 6.51 -27.66
C GLU A 316 -45.36 5.60 -27.36
N LEU A 317 -45.33 4.40 -27.95
CA LEU A 317 -44.22 3.46 -27.86
C LEU A 317 -42.89 4.09 -28.32
N THR A 318 -42.91 4.81 -29.45
CA THR A 318 -41.73 5.50 -29.98
C THR A 318 -41.25 6.62 -29.06
N ARG A 319 -42.19 7.37 -28.47
CA ARG A 319 -41.89 8.43 -27.50
C ARG A 319 -41.28 7.89 -26.22
N VAL A 320 -41.81 6.77 -25.70
CA VAL A 320 -41.29 6.12 -24.50
C VAL A 320 -39.89 5.56 -24.74
N ARG A 321 -39.66 4.85 -25.86
CA ARG A 321 -38.35 4.30 -26.23
C ARG A 321 -37.32 5.39 -26.49
N SER A 322 -37.69 6.49 -27.17
CA SER A 322 -36.78 7.64 -27.36
C SER A 322 -36.43 8.34 -26.06
N ALA A 323 -37.40 8.56 -25.15
CA ALA A 323 -37.12 9.12 -23.83
C ALA A 323 -36.18 8.24 -22.99
N ARG A 324 -36.33 6.91 -23.03
CA ARG A 324 -35.39 5.96 -22.38
C ARG A 324 -34.01 5.99 -23.03
N ALA A 325 -33.94 6.03 -24.36
CA ALA A 325 -32.68 6.14 -25.09
C ALA A 325 -31.95 7.46 -24.77
N ASP A 326 -32.67 8.57 -24.62
CA ASP A 326 -32.11 9.86 -24.23
C ASP A 326 -31.59 9.85 -22.79
N GLN A 327 -32.33 9.24 -21.85
CA GLN A 327 -31.86 9.03 -20.48
C GLN A 327 -30.60 8.16 -20.42
N ARG A 328 -30.55 7.10 -21.24
CA ARG A 328 -29.39 6.21 -21.35
C ARG A 328 -28.17 6.96 -21.90
N LYS A 329 -28.35 7.74 -22.97
CA LYS A 329 -27.28 8.60 -23.54
C LYS A 329 -26.78 9.63 -22.52
N ALA A 330 -27.68 10.35 -21.84
CA ALA A 330 -27.29 11.33 -20.82
C ALA A 330 -26.57 10.70 -19.62
N LYS A 331 -26.91 9.44 -19.28
CA LYS A 331 -26.21 8.67 -18.24
C LYS A 331 -24.85 8.17 -18.72
N LEU A 332 -24.74 7.74 -19.98
CA LEU A 332 -23.50 7.33 -20.61
C LEU A 332 -22.51 8.50 -20.66
N GLU A 333 -22.95 9.66 -21.12
CA GLU A 333 -22.15 10.90 -21.19
C GLU A 333 -21.56 11.26 -19.82
N LYS A 334 -22.37 11.23 -18.75
CA LYS A 334 -21.90 11.48 -17.37
C LYS A 334 -20.89 10.46 -16.86
N ILE A 335 -20.95 9.24 -17.38
CA ILE A 335 -20.01 8.19 -17.01
C ILE A 335 -18.71 8.35 -17.81
N GLU A 336 -18.81 8.65 -19.11
CA GLU A 336 -17.67 8.92 -20.00
C GLU A 336 -16.91 10.18 -19.57
N GLU A 337 -17.59 11.23 -19.08
CA GLU A 337 -16.94 12.41 -18.48
C GLU A 337 -16.00 12.05 -17.31
N LEU A 338 -16.31 10.97 -16.58
CA LEU A 338 -15.49 10.51 -15.45
C LEU A 338 -14.47 9.43 -15.80
N ALA A 339 -14.84 8.52 -16.70
CA ALA A 339 -14.07 7.35 -17.08
C ALA A 339 -13.19 7.58 -18.31
N GLY A 340 -13.41 8.67 -19.05
CA GLY A 340 -12.89 8.96 -20.38
C GLY A 340 -13.66 8.26 -21.50
N ASP A 341 -13.58 8.84 -22.71
CA ASP A 341 -14.20 8.30 -23.93
C ASP A 341 -13.60 6.94 -24.32
N SER A 342 -14.26 6.24 -25.24
CA SER A 342 -13.80 4.92 -25.73
C SER A 342 -12.37 4.97 -26.28
N GLN A 343 -11.99 6.05 -26.95
CA GLN A 343 -10.63 6.24 -27.46
C GLN A 343 -9.61 6.43 -26.33
N GLU A 344 -9.86 7.33 -25.37
CA GLU A 344 -8.98 7.51 -24.20
C GLU A 344 -8.83 6.22 -23.39
N ARG A 345 -9.91 5.43 -23.28
CA ARG A 345 -9.88 4.12 -22.60
C ARG A 345 -9.07 3.08 -23.37
N GLY A 346 -9.27 2.98 -24.68
CA GLY A 346 -8.50 2.06 -25.53
C GLY A 346 -7.01 2.40 -25.55
N GLU A 347 -6.65 3.69 -25.55
CA GLU A 347 -5.26 4.14 -25.43
C GLU A 347 -4.66 3.79 -24.07
N ARG A 348 -5.41 3.98 -22.96
CA ARG A 348 -4.98 3.55 -21.62
C ARG A 348 -4.76 2.05 -21.52
N VAL A 349 -5.66 1.23 -22.06
CA VAL A 349 -5.51 -0.23 -22.05
C VAL A 349 -4.24 -0.64 -22.80
N LYS A 350 -4.00 -0.08 -24.00
CA LYS A 350 -2.76 -0.35 -24.75
C LYS A 350 -1.50 0.11 -24.01
N GLU A 351 -1.55 1.25 -23.35
CA GLU A 351 -0.43 1.74 -22.53
C GLU A 351 -0.18 0.83 -21.33
N GLU A 352 -1.25 0.34 -20.67
CA GLU A 352 -1.17 -0.60 -19.56
C GLU A 352 -0.64 -1.97 -20.00
N GLU A 353 -1.11 -2.52 -21.12
CA GLU A 353 -0.59 -3.75 -21.73
C GLU A 353 0.91 -3.61 -22.05
N GLY A 354 1.32 -2.51 -22.68
CA GLY A 354 2.73 -2.23 -22.95
C GLY A 354 3.57 -2.12 -21.66
N ARG A 355 3.02 -1.55 -20.58
CA ARG A 355 3.68 -1.52 -19.26
C ARG A 355 3.77 -2.90 -18.62
N GLN A 356 2.74 -3.74 -18.78
CA GLN A 356 2.74 -5.11 -18.27
C GLN A 356 3.80 -5.96 -18.97
N GLU A 357 3.91 -5.84 -20.30
CA GLU A 357 4.97 -6.48 -21.09
C GLU A 357 6.37 -5.98 -20.69
N ALA A 358 6.54 -4.66 -20.59
CA ALA A 358 7.80 -4.04 -20.18
C ALA A 358 8.24 -4.42 -18.75
N SER A 359 7.30 -4.84 -17.89
CA SER A 359 7.63 -5.25 -16.52
C SER A 359 8.43 -6.55 -16.46
N GLY A 360 8.32 -7.42 -17.48
CA GLY A 360 9.03 -8.70 -17.63
C GLY A 360 8.69 -9.80 -16.61
N VAL A 361 7.90 -9.49 -15.58
CA VAL A 361 7.55 -10.39 -14.48
C VAL A 361 6.04 -10.37 -14.19
N TRP A 362 5.26 -9.72 -15.06
CA TRP A 362 3.81 -9.71 -14.93
C TRP A 362 3.23 -11.10 -15.02
N GLY A 363 2.40 -11.48 -14.05
CA GLY A 363 1.64 -12.72 -14.14
C GLY A 363 2.34 -13.99 -13.67
N VAL A 364 3.60 -13.92 -13.21
CA VAL A 364 4.41 -15.13 -12.90
C VAL A 364 3.73 -16.07 -11.90
N LEU A 365 3.00 -15.54 -10.91
CA LEU A 365 2.30 -16.34 -9.90
C LEU A 365 0.78 -16.09 -9.87
N HIS A 366 0.20 -15.44 -10.87
CA HIS A 366 -1.25 -15.18 -10.91
C HIS A 366 -2.05 -16.50 -10.89
N GLY A 367 -3.26 -16.47 -10.33
CA GLY A 367 -4.14 -17.65 -10.21
C GLY A 367 -3.74 -18.66 -9.12
N MET A 368 -2.56 -18.54 -8.51
CA MET A 368 -2.15 -19.44 -7.43
C MET A 368 -2.69 -19.03 -6.05
N PRO A 369 -3.04 -20.00 -5.18
CA PRO A 369 -3.49 -19.68 -3.83
C PRO A 369 -2.36 -19.06 -3.00
N ALA A 370 -2.71 -18.06 -2.18
CA ALA A 370 -1.76 -17.24 -1.42
C ALA A 370 -0.73 -18.06 -0.61
N HIS A 371 -1.16 -19.13 0.06
CA HIS A 371 -0.25 -19.98 0.83
C HIS A 371 0.88 -20.59 -0.03
N LYS A 372 0.55 -21.04 -1.26
CA LYS A 372 1.56 -21.57 -2.19
C LYS A 372 2.48 -20.46 -2.68
N GLN A 373 1.92 -19.29 -3.00
CA GLN A 373 2.71 -18.11 -3.38
C GLN A 373 3.73 -17.73 -2.28
N MET A 374 3.36 -17.84 -1.01
CA MET A 374 4.24 -17.52 0.14
C MET A 374 5.37 -18.53 0.35
N MET A 375 5.25 -19.76 -0.15
CA MET A 375 6.31 -20.76 -0.11
C MET A 375 7.32 -20.61 -1.26
N THR A 376 7.07 -19.69 -2.20
CA THR A 376 7.96 -19.50 -3.34
C THR A 376 9.21 -18.67 -2.98
N PRO A 377 10.33 -18.89 -3.68
CA PRO A 377 11.52 -18.04 -3.53
C PRO A 377 11.24 -16.56 -3.84
N TRP A 378 10.27 -16.26 -4.71
CA TRP A 378 9.82 -14.89 -5.00
C TRP A 378 9.32 -14.16 -3.75
N PHE A 379 8.61 -14.86 -2.86
CA PHE A 379 8.12 -14.30 -1.60
C PHE A 379 9.19 -14.27 -0.51
N ILE A 380 9.96 -15.35 -0.36
CA ILE A 380 10.95 -15.45 0.71
C ILE A 380 12.05 -14.39 0.55
N LEU A 381 12.56 -14.19 -0.67
CA LEU A 381 13.64 -13.22 -0.92
C LEU A 381 13.18 -11.77 -0.70
N ILE A 382 11.97 -11.40 -1.14
CA ILE A 382 11.42 -10.05 -0.88
C ILE A 382 11.12 -9.85 0.60
N LEU A 383 10.67 -10.89 1.30
CA LEU A 383 10.39 -10.84 2.73
C LEU A 383 11.68 -10.59 3.52
N VAL A 384 12.75 -11.38 3.26
CA VAL A 384 14.03 -11.21 3.95
C VAL A 384 14.64 -9.83 3.67
N LEU A 385 14.58 -9.37 2.40
CA LEU A 385 15.05 -8.02 2.07
C LEU A 385 14.26 -6.95 2.84
N THR A 386 12.93 -7.10 2.92
CA THR A 386 12.06 -6.15 3.61
C THR A 386 12.29 -6.12 5.10
N ILE A 387 12.50 -7.28 5.74
CA ILE A 387 12.90 -7.36 7.14
C ILE A 387 14.19 -6.56 7.37
N LEU A 388 15.24 -6.82 6.57
CA LEU A 388 16.54 -6.16 6.74
C LEU A 388 16.46 -4.65 6.52
N GLN A 389 15.80 -4.20 5.45
CA GLN A 389 15.68 -2.76 5.17
C GLN A 389 14.78 -2.05 6.18
N MET A 390 13.72 -2.70 6.67
CA MET A 390 12.83 -2.11 7.67
C MET A 390 13.50 -1.94 9.02
N ILE A 391 14.28 -2.95 9.47
CA ILE A 391 15.12 -2.83 10.68
C ILE A 391 16.10 -1.68 10.52
N ARG A 392 16.82 -1.63 9.40
CA ARG A 392 17.82 -0.60 9.13
C ARG A 392 17.24 0.81 9.09
N MET A 393 16.12 1.02 8.39
CA MET A 393 15.50 2.34 8.29
C MET A 393 15.04 2.86 9.65
N ASN A 394 14.44 1.99 10.46
CA ASN A 394 13.92 2.38 11.77
C ASN A 394 15.03 2.51 12.82
N TYR A 395 16.09 1.71 12.74
CA TYR A 395 17.30 1.90 13.54
C TYR A 395 17.97 3.26 13.22
N PHE A 396 18.02 3.66 11.95
CA PHE A 396 18.50 4.99 11.56
C PHE A 396 17.63 6.10 12.15
N ILE A 397 16.30 6.06 11.99
CA ILE A 397 15.38 7.09 12.51
C ILE A 397 15.52 7.26 14.03
N ALA A 398 15.59 6.17 14.78
CA ALA A 398 15.72 6.21 16.24
C ALA A 398 17.08 6.76 16.70
N GLY A 399 18.12 6.46 15.92
CA GLY A 399 19.52 6.68 16.28
C GLY A 399 20.21 7.87 15.61
N VAL A 400 19.58 8.66 14.73
CA VAL A 400 20.28 9.70 13.94
C VAL A 400 21.20 10.56 14.81
N ARG A 401 20.67 11.16 15.88
CA ARG A 401 21.48 12.01 16.78
C ARG A 401 22.56 11.24 17.53
N SER A 402 22.27 10.06 18.07
CA SER A 402 23.24 9.28 18.87
C SER A 402 24.36 8.71 17.99
N GLN A 403 24.04 8.20 16.80
CA GLN A 403 25.01 7.67 15.85
C GLN A 403 25.99 8.76 15.38
N TYR A 404 25.49 9.91 14.91
CA TYR A 404 26.38 10.99 14.45
C TYR A 404 27.13 11.67 15.59
N ARG A 405 26.62 11.62 16.82
CA ARG A 405 27.33 12.13 18.00
C ARG A 405 28.59 11.31 18.26
N TYR A 406 28.50 9.99 18.18
CA TYR A 406 29.67 9.11 18.28
C TYR A 406 30.62 9.34 17.09
N MET A 407 30.11 9.25 15.86
CA MET A 407 30.94 9.30 14.65
C MET A 407 31.66 10.64 14.45
N LEU A 408 31.07 11.76 14.86
CA LEU A 408 31.67 13.09 14.68
C LEU A 408 32.36 13.63 15.93
N GLY A 409 32.21 12.95 17.08
CA GLY A 409 32.73 13.41 18.37
C GLY A 409 32.18 14.77 18.83
N SER A 410 31.06 15.25 18.26
CA SER A 410 30.52 16.58 18.54
C SER A 410 28.99 16.59 18.56
N ASP A 411 28.40 16.96 19.71
CA ASP A 411 26.93 17.03 19.87
C ASP A 411 26.32 18.12 18.98
N LYS A 412 26.98 19.28 18.84
CA LYS A 412 26.54 20.37 17.96
C LYS A 412 26.52 19.98 16.48
N ALA A 413 27.39 19.07 16.08
CA ALA A 413 27.47 18.58 14.71
C ALA A 413 26.34 17.57 14.44
N ALA A 414 26.13 16.64 15.38
CA ALA A 414 25.03 15.69 15.35
C ALA A 414 23.65 16.36 15.38
N GLU A 415 23.50 17.42 16.18
CA GLU A 415 22.27 18.23 16.24
C GLU A 415 21.93 18.88 14.90
N ARG A 416 22.93 19.41 14.17
CA ARG A 416 22.71 19.98 12.83
C ARG A 416 22.25 18.93 11.82
N ILE A 417 22.83 17.73 11.84
CA ILE A 417 22.40 16.64 10.97
C ILE A 417 20.99 16.19 11.34
N ASN A 418 20.67 16.07 12.63
CA ASN A 418 19.33 15.72 13.09
C ASN A 418 18.29 16.78 12.68
N ALA A 419 18.60 18.07 12.84
CA ALA A 419 17.72 19.15 12.41
C ALA A 419 17.49 19.13 10.89
N PHE A 420 18.54 18.84 10.11
CA PHE A 420 18.40 18.64 8.67
C PHE A 420 17.55 17.41 8.33
N PHE A 421 17.74 16.30 9.05
CA PHE A 421 16.91 15.11 8.91
C PHE A 421 15.44 15.38 9.22
N ASP A 422 15.14 16.06 10.33
CA ASP A 422 13.79 16.39 10.75
C ASP A 422 13.07 17.24 9.68
N ALA A 423 13.78 18.16 9.03
CA ALA A 423 13.24 18.99 7.94
C ALA A 423 13.16 18.24 6.60
N ALA A 424 14.16 17.41 6.28
CA ALA A 424 14.24 16.71 5.00
C ALA A 424 13.21 15.60 4.89
N LEU A 425 12.87 14.92 5.99
CA LEU A 425 11.95 13.78 5.98
C LEU A 425 10.55 14.15 5.45
N PRO A 426 9.86 15.19 5.96
CA PRO A 426 8.58 15.62 5.39
C PRO A 426 8.68 16.15 3.96
N ILE A 427 9.71 16.96 3.68
CA ILE A 427 9.87 17.63 2.39
C ILE A 427 10.10 16.59 1.29
N GLY A 428 11.02 15.66 1.51
CA GLY A 428 11.35 14.69 0.49
C GLY A 428 10.33 13.55 0.39
N GLY A 429 9.52 13.28 1.41
CA GLY A 429 8.33 12.44 1.25
C GLY A 429 7.38 12.98 0.16
N VAL A 430 7.09 14.28 0.19
CA VAL A 430 6.25 14.94 -0.83
C VAL A 430 6.99 15.09 -2.16
N ALA A 431 8.25 15.54 -2.14
CA ALA A 431 9.02 15.81 -3.36
C ALA A 431 9.43 14.54 -4.12
N ALA A 432 9.68 13.43 -3.44
CA ALA A 432 10.05 12.16 -4.08
C ALA A 432 8.84 11.47 -4.73
N THR A 433 7.63 11.74 -4.24
CA THR A 433 6.40 11.08 -4.69
C THR A 433 6.20 11.08 -6.23
N PRO A 434 6.24 12.23 -6.95
CA PRO A 434 6.06 12.24 -8.40
C PRO A 434 7.20 11.51 -9.13
N PHE A 435 8.43 11.65 -8.65
CA PHE A 435 9.59 10.98 -9.25
C PHE A 435 9.50 9.46 -9.13
N ILE A 436 9.11 8.96 -7.96
CA ILE A 436 8.92 7.52 -7.72
C ILE A 436 7.82 6.96 -8.63
N GLY A 437 6.72 7.69 -8.82
CA GLY A 437 5.65 7.28 -9.72
C GLY A 437 6.13 7.13 -11.17
N ILE A 438 6.89 8.11 -11.67
CA ILE A 438 7.51 8.04 -13.02
C ILE A 438 8.49 6.88 -13.10
N LEU A 439 9.31 6.69 -12.08
CA LEU A 439 10.31 5.62 -12.02
C LEU A 439 9.67 4.23 -12.10
N LEU A 440 8.63 3.96 -11.31
CA LEU A 440 7.98 2.65 -11.25
C LEU A 440 7.09 2.34 -12.46
N ASN A 441 6.57 3.36 -13.12
CA ASN A 441 5.75 3.20 -14.33
C ASN A 441 6.59 2.96 -15.58
N ASN A 442 7.80 3.52 -15.64
CA ASN A 442 8.65 3.46 -16.84
C ASN A 442 9.77 2.41 -16.75
N LEU A 443 10.15 1.97 -15.55
CA LEU A 443 11.19 0.97 -15.37
C LEU A 443 10.62 -0.43 -15.17
N SER A 444 11.33 -1.43 -15.72
CA SER A 444 11.05 -2.83 -15.44
C SER A 444 11.26 -3.14 -13.95
N VAL A 445 10.62 -4.21 -13.46
CA VAL A 445 10.79 -4.67 -12.07
C VAL A 445 12.26 -4.99 -11.76
N PRO A 446 13.01 -5.75 -12.59
CA PRO A 446 14.44 -5.98 -12.35
C PRO A 446 15.28 -4.70 -12.28
N THR A 447 15.02 -3.72 -13.16
CA THR A 447 15.74 -2.43 -13.14
C THR A 447 15.44 -1.64 -11.88
N THR A 448 14.18 -1.64 -11.42
CA THR A 448 13.77 -0.99 -10.18
C THR A 448 14.51 -1.57 -8.97
N PHE A 449 14.59 -2.91 -8.85
CA PHE A 449 15.34 -3.55 -7.76
C PHE A 449 16.85 -3.36 -7.87
N SER A 450 17.39 -3.21 -9.09
CA SER A 450 18.78 -2.82 -9.30
C SER A 450 19.06 -1.43 -8.72
N VAL A 451 18.19 -0.46 -9.01
CA VAL A 451 18.28 0.90 -8.45
C VAL A 451 18.17 0.86 -6.91
N LEU A 452 17.21 0.11 -6.35
CA LEU A 452 17.10 -0.07 -4.90
C LEU A 452 18.38 -0.64 -4.28
N THR A 453 18.98 -1.65 -4.91
CA THR A 453 20.22 -2.28 -4.43
C THR A 453 21.38 -1.30 -4.43
N VAL A 454 21.48 -0.44 -5.46
CA VAL A 454 22.47 0.64 -5.50
C VAL A 454 22.25 1.62 -4.33
N PHE A 455 21.01 2.04 -4.06
CA PHE A 455 20.72 2.88 -2.89
C PHE A 455 21.08 2.19 -1.56
N ILE A 456 20.79 0.89 -1.42
CA ILE A 456 21.13 0.10 -0.23
C ILE A 456 22.64 0.15 0.03
N ILE A 457 23.46 -0.03 -1.02
CA ILE A 457 24.92 0.02 -0.97
C ILE A 457 25.41 1.44 -0.64
N ILE A 458 24.91 2.46 -1.36
CA ILE A 458 25.32 3.86 -1.16
C ILE A 458 25.05 4.30 0.28
N ILE A 459 23.82 4.11 0.78
CA ILE A 459 23.49 4.47 2.16
C ILE A 459 24.31 3.61 3.13
N GLY A 460 24.69 2.38 2.75
CA GLY A 460 25.41 1.45 3.62
C GLY A 460 26.82 1.92 3.88
N VAL A 461 27.49 2.32 2.79
CA VAL A 461 28.83 2.89 2.82
C VAL A 461 28.81 4.27 3.49
N LEU A 462 27.90 5.17 3.08
CA LEU A 462 27.85 6.53 3.62
C LEU A 462 27.58 6.56 5.14
N ASN A 463 26.75 5.66 5.66
CA ASN A 463 26.42 5.59 7.08
C ASN A 463 27.57 5.02 7.95
N CYS A 464 28.68 4.58 7.34
CA CYS A 464 29.89 4.16 8.05
C CYS A 464 30.98 5.24 8.05
N ILE A 465 30.80 6.34 7.33
CA ILE A 465 31.84 7.38 7.17
C ILE A 465 31.64 8.48 8.23
N PRO A 466 32.63 8.71 9.12
CA PRO A 466 32.57 9.75 10.16
C PRO A 466 32.83 11.16 9.56
N ASN A 467 31.93 11.64 8.70
CA ASN A 467 32.05 12.96 8.06
C ASN A 467 30.68 13.66 7.97
N MET A 468 30.66 14.96 8.27
CA MET A 468 29.48 15.83 8.15
C MET A 468 28.86 15.79 6.75
N VAL A 469 29.68 15.85 5.71
CA VAL A 469 29.21 15.86 4.32
C VAL A 469 28.57 14.50 3.98
N ALA A 470 29.18 13.41 4.42
CA ALA A 470 28.61 12.07 4.28
C ALA A 470 27.28 11.93 5.03
N GLY A 471 27.15 12.55 6.20
CA GLY A 471 25.90 12.62 6.95
C GLY A 471 24.76 13.29 6.18
N TYR A 472 25.00 14.46 5.59
CA TYR A 472 24.00 15.13 4.76
C TYR A 472 23.60 14.31 3.52
N PHE A 473 24.57 13.70 2.83
CA PHE A 473 24.27 12.82 1.70
C PHE A 473 23.49 11.56 2.13
N THR A 474 23.79 11.00 3.31
CA THR A 474 23.05 9.86 3.89
C THR A 474 21.59 10.24 4.10
N VAL A 475 21.32 11.42 4.70
CA VAL A 475 19.96 11.92 4.92
C VAL A 475 19.22 12.11 3.60
N VAL A 476 19.84 12.77 2.60
CA VAL A 476 19.21 12.97 1.29
C VAL A 476 18.89 11.63 0.63
N ALA A 477 19.85 10.70 0.58
CA ALA A 477 19.64 9.37 0.00
C ALA A 477 18.55 8.59 0.74
N PHE A 478 18.52 8.65 2.07
CA PHE A 478 17.51 8.00 2.91
C PHE A 478 16.09 8.50 2.61
N VAL A 479 15.93 9.82 2.47
CA VAL A 479 14.62 10.46 2.26
C VAL A 479 14.02 10.08 0.90
N PHE A 480 14.83 9.83 -0.13
CA PHE A 480 14.34 9.27 -1.40
C PHE A 480 14.15 7.76 -1.33
N PHE A 481 15.10 7.05 -0.70
CA PHE A 481 15.11 5.58 -0.65
C PHE A 481 13.91 5.02 0.10
N ARG A 482 13.55 5.57 1.27
CA ARG A 482 12.46 5.06 2.10
C ARG A 482 11.11 5.01 1.37
N PRO A 483 10.58 6.12 0.82
CA PRO A 483 9.34 6.07 0.06
C PRO A 483 9.48 5.22 -1.21
N LEU A 484 10.61 5.28 -1.92
CA LEU A 484 10.85 4.44 -3.11
C LEU A 484 10.78 2.94 -2.77
N TYR A 485 11.37 2.51 -1.66
CA TYR A 485 11.39 1.12 -1.22
C TYR A 485 9.97 0.60 -0.96
N TYR A 486 9.17 1.29 -0.15
CA TYR A 486 7.79 0.88 0.12
C TYR A 486 6.94 0.83 -1.16
N SER A 487 7.23 1.72 -2.10
CA SER A 487 6.56 1.78 -3.40
C SER A 487 6.88 0.59 -4.27
N ALA A 488 8.16 0.27 -4.39
CA ALA A 488 8.63 -0.84 -5.18
C ALA A 488 8.22 -2.21 -4.62
N VAL A 489 8.19 -2.38 -3.28
CA VAL A 489 7.71 -3.63 -2.68
C VAL A 489 6.24 -3.87 -2.98
N SER A 490 5.40 -2.82 -2.92
CA SER A 490 4.01 -2.97 -3.31
C SER A 490 3.84 -3.23 -4.80
N ASP A 491 4.58 -2.51 -5.66
CA ASP A 491 4.53 -2.70 -7.11
C ASP A 491 4.94 -4.13 -7.51
N TYR A 492 6.02 -4.63 -6.89
CA TYR A 492 6.45 -6.02 -7.02
C TYR A 492 5.36 -6.99 -6.58
N ALA A 493 4.76 -6.76 -5.41
CA ALA A 493 3.75 -7.66 -4.89
C ALA A 493 2.54 -7.75 -5.82
N THR A 494 2.17 -6.61 -6.42
CA THR A 494 1.15 -6.51 -7.45
C THR A 494 1.53 -7.27 -8.72
N LYS A 495 2.68 -6.97 -9.33
CA LYS A 495 3.07 -7.50 -10.65
C LYS A 495 3.37 -9.00 -10.63
N VAL A 496 3.92 -9.51 -9.52
CA VAL A 496 4.36 -10.91 -9.42
C VAL A 496 3.26 -11.84 -8.90
N PHE A 497 2.53 -11.43 -7.85
CA PHE A 497 1.54 -12.30 -7.18
C PHE A 497 0.09 -12.03 -7.58
N GLY A 498 -0.20 -10.86 -8.14
CA GLY A 498 -1.53 -10.48 -8.59
C GLY A 498 -2.40 -9.86 -7.51
N PHE A 499 -3.48 -9.21 -7.94
CA PHE A 499 -4.36 -8.41 -7.07
C PHE A 499 -5.23 -9.26 -6.14
N ALA A 500 -5.60 -10.48 -6.55
CA ALA A 500 -6.48 -11.35 -5.78
C ALA A 500 -5.89 -11.74 -4.41
N THR A 501 -4.58 -11.96 -4.34
CA THR A 501 -3.86 -12.34 -3.11
C THR A 501 -3.03 -11.20 -2.54
N PHE A 502 -2.98 -10.05 -3.22
CA PHE A 502 -2.15 -8.89 -2.87
C PHE A 502 -2.25 -8.52 -1.38
N GLY A 503 -3.46 -8.32 -0.87
CA GLY A 503 -3.68 -7.86 0.50
C GLY A 503 -3.11 -8.84 1.55
N ARG A 504 -3.23 -10.14 1.32
CA ARG A 504 -2.69 -11.19 2.21
C ARG A 504 -1.17 -11.23 2.16
N ILE A 505 -0.58 -11.13 0.96
CA ILE A 505 0.87 -11.18 0.75
C ILE A 505 1.55 -9.94 1.29
N TYR A 506 1.14 -8.76 0.83
CA TYR A 506 1.71 -7.50 1.27
C TYR A 506 1.47 -7.24 2.77
N GLY A 507 0.28 -7.57 3.26
CA GLY A 507 -0.05 -7.51 4.68
C GLY A 507 0.81 -8.45 5.52
N THR A 508 1.14 -9.65 5.01
CA THR A 508 2.04 -10.57 5.72
C THR A 508 3.49 -10.10 5.68
N ILE A 509 3.98 -9.58 4.54
CA ILE A 509 5.33 -9.01 4.44
C ILE A 509 5.52 -7.91 5.48
N THR A 510 4.57 -6.97 5.54
CA THR A 510 4.61 -5.84 6.49
C THR A 510 4.44 -6.28 7.94
N CYS A 511 3.54 -7.22 8.23
CA CYS A 511 3.32 -7.74 9.57
C CYS A 511 4.54 -8.50 10.12
N ILE A 512 5.10 -9.44 9.33
CA ILE A 512 6.31 -10.17 9.73
C ILE A 512 7.47 -9.20 9.92
N SER A 513 7.71 -8.29 8.96
CA SER A 513 8.78 -7.29 9.06
C SER A 513 8.60 -6.37 10.27
N GLY A 514 7.35 -6.02 10.60
CA GLY A 514 7.00 -5.30 11.81
C GLY A 514 7.36 -6.07 13.07
N ILE A 515 6.95 -7.34 13.21
CA ILE A 515 7.26 -8.15 14.41
C ILE A 515 8.78 -8.36 14.56
N THR A 516 9.50 -8.61 13.46
CA THR A 516 10.96 -8.77 13.49
C THR A 516 11.71 -7.50 13.93
N GLN A 517 11.04 -6.35 13.94
CA GLN A 517 11.59 -5.10 14.48
C GLN A 517 11.93 -5.17 15.98
N LEU A 518 11.37 -6.13 16.73
CA LEU A 518 11.79 -6.38 18.12
C LEU A 518 13.29 -6.68 18.24
N ILE A 519 13.94 -7.16 17.17
CA ILE A 519 15.41 -7.34 17.13
C ILE A 519 16.14 -6.00 17.33
N GLN A 520 15.51 -4.87 16.98
CA GLN A 520 16.13 -3.54 17.11
C GLN A 520 16.54 -3.23 18.55
N SER A 521 15.78 -3.63 19.57
CA SER A 521 16.18 -3.41 20.97
C SER A 521 17.44 -4.21 21.34
N GLY A 522 17.61 -5.40 20.74
CA GLY A 522 18.84 -6.18 20.87
C GLY A 522 20.03 -5.54 20.15
N LEU A 523 19.79 -4.89 19.00
CA LEU A 523 20.84 -4.12 18.30
C LEU A 523 21.24 -2.87 19.08
N ASP A 524 20.28 -2.18 19.69
CA ASP A 524 20.55 -1.04 20.58
C ASP A 524 21.40 -1.50 21.79
N ALA A 525 21.04 -2.63 22.40
CA ALA A 525 21.82 -3.23 23.49
C ALA A 525 23.25 -3.65 23.06
N LEU A 526 23.39 -4.18 21.83
CA LEU A 526 24.69 -4.53 21.26
C LEU A 526 25.57 -3.29 21.01
N THR A 527 24.95 -2.20 20.56
CA THR A 527 25.63 -0.93 20.27
C THR A 527 26.15 -0.28 21.55
N HIS A 528 25.29 -0.17 22.56
CA HIS A 528 25.64 0.45 23.84
C HIS A 528 26.49 -0.44 24.75
N GLY A 529 26.39 -1.77 24.64
CA GLY A 529 27.16 -2.70 25.44
C GLY A 529 28.54 -3.01 24.85
N PRO A 530 28.73 -4.15 24.15
CA PRO A 530 30.04 -4.62 23.70
C PRO A 530 30.72 -3.71 22.66
N LEU A 531 29.96 -2.90 21.94
CA LEU A 531 30.49 -1.99 20.92
C LEU A 531 30.86 -0.61 21.46
N HIS A 532 30.72 -0.36 22.77
CA HIS A 532 31.13 0.90 23.42
C HIS A 532 30.59 2.15 22.68
N ASP A 533 29.29 2.14 22.37
CA ASP A 533 28.57 3.17 21.62
C ASP A 533 28.94 3.32 20.13
N ASP A 534 29.77 2.44 19.57
CA ASP A 534 30.11 2.47 18.14
C ASP A 534 28.96 1.89 17.27
N PRO A 535 28.27 2.71 16.46
CA PRO A 535 27.21 2.23 15.58
C PRO A 535 27.76 1.62 14.28
N THR A 536 29.05 1.82 13.97
CA THR A 536 29.66 1.46 12.68
C THR A 536 29.60 -0.04 12.38
N PRO A 537 29.88 -0.95 13.33
CA PRO A 537 29.82 -2.39 13.06
C PRO A 537 28.40 -2.89 12.77
N VAL A 538 27.40 -2.35 13.48
CA VAL A 538 25.98 -2.67 13.24
C VAL A 538 25.54 -2.14 11.88
N ASN A 539 25.86 -0.87 11.58
CA ASN A 539 25.56 -0.24 10.29
C ASN A 539 26.24 -0.96 9.12
N ALA A 540 27.50 -1.33 9.26
CA ALA A 540 28.26 -2.07 8.25
C ALA A 540 27.70 -3.47 8.03
N THR A 541 27.34 -4.20 9.11
CA THR A 541 26.78 -5.55 9.02
C THR A 541 25.40 -5.53 8.36
N LEU A 542 24.49 -4.66 8.81
CA LEU A 542 23.16 -4.51 8.21
C LEU A 542 23.25 -4.02 6.75
N GLY A 543 24.19 -3.11 6.45
CA GLY A 543 24.47 -2.64 5.11
C GLY A 543 24.97 -3.75 4.18
N ALA A 544 25.96 -4.53 4.62
CA ALA A 544 26.56 -5.62 3.85
C ALA A 544 25.58 -6.78 3.63
N VAL A 545 24.88 -7.23 4.67
CA VAL A 545 23.87 -8.30 4.56
C VAL A 545 22.69 -7.82 3.71
N GLY A 546 22.23 -6.58 3.89
CA GLY A 546 21.19 -5.98 3.08
C GLY A 546 21.58 -5.87 1.60
N ALA A 547 22.82 -5.46 1.31
CA ALA A 547 23.34 -5.40 -0.06
C ALA A 547 23.46 -6.79 -0.69
N LEU A 548 23.94 -7.79 0.05
CA LEU A 548 24.04 -9.17 -0.42
C LEU A 548 22.66 -9.72 -0.78
N VAL A 549 21.68 -9.59 0.11
CA VAL A 549 20.30 -10.07 -0.15
C VAL A 549 19.65 -9.27 -1.29
N GLY A 550 19.89 -7.96 -1.37
CA GLY A 550 19.40 -7.11 -2.46
C GLY A 550 19.97 -7.53 -3.82
N LEU A 551 21.27 -7.84 -3.89
CA LEU A 551 21.92 -8.38 -5.08
C LEU A 551 21.37 -9.75 -5.47
N ILE A 552 21.21 -10.66 -4.51
CA ILE A 552 20.63 -11.99 -4.74
C ILE A 552 19.20 -11.86 -5.32
N LEU A 553 18.36 -11.03 -4.71
CA LEU A 553 16.99 -10.80 -5.20
C LEU A 553 17.00 -10.18 -6.59
N THR A 554 17.83 -9.17 -6.84
CA THR A 554 17.92 -8.49 -8.14
C THR A 554 18.35 -9.46 -9.24
N VAL A 555 19.39 -10.25 -8.99
CA VAL A 555 19.86 -11.29 -9.93
C VAL A 555 18.78 -12.35 -10.14
N PHE A 556 18.13 -12.80 -9.07
CA PHE A 556 17.04 -13.78 -9.15
C PHE A 556 15.88 -13.29 -10.01
N ILE A 557 15.37 -12.07 -9.76
CA ILE A 557 14.30 -11.44 -10.54
C ILE A 557 14.72 -11.28 -12.00
N THR A 558 15.96 -10.87 -12.26
CA THR A 558 16.47 -10.68 -13.63
C THR A 558 16.53 -12.01 -14.40
N VAL A 559 17.10 -13.05 -13.79
CA VAL A 559 17.25 -14.36 -14.43
C VAL A 559 15.90 -15.03 -14.63
N LYS A 560 15.07 -15.11 -13.57
CA LYS A 560 13.76 -15.77 -13.66
C LYS A 560 12.75 -14.96 -14.48
N GLY A 561 12.87 -13.63 -14.50
CA GLY A 561 12.09 -12.78 -15.38
C GLY A 561 12.40 -13.07 -16.86
N ARG A 562 13.68 -13.12 -17.26
CA ARG A 562 14.05 -13.46 -18.64
C ARG A 562 13.55 -14.84 -19.07
N VAL A 563 13.79 -15.86 -18.26
CA VAL A 563 13.32 -17.23 -18.54
C VAL A 563 11.80 -17.29 -18.67
N PHE A 564 11.07 -16.48 -17.88
CA PHE A 564 9.62 -16.42 -17.97
C PHE A 564 9.15 -15.74 -19.26
N VAL A 565 9.78 -14.63 -19.66
CA VAL A 565 9.47 -13.94 -20.93
C VAL A 565 9.74 -14.85 -22.13
N GLU A 566 10.89 -15.53 -22.16
CA GLU A 566 11.23 -16.48 -23.23
C GLU A 566 10.18 -17.60 -23.35
N LYS A 567 9.83 -18.26 -22.24
CA LYS A 567 8.80 -19.31 -22.23
C LYS A 567 7.40 -18.79 -22.59
N LYS A 568 7.07 -17.55 -22.20
CA LYS A 568 5.79 -16.94 -22.55
C LYS A 568 5.66 -16.76 -24.06
N VAL A 569 6.71 -16.25 -24.70
CA VAL A 569 6.78 -16.10 -26.17
C VAL A 569 6.69 -17.46 -26.87
N GLU A 570 7.37 -18.49 -26.34
CA GLU A 570 7.27 -19.86 -26.88
C GLU A 570 5.83 -20.40 -26.81
N MET A 571 5.14 -20.24 -25.68
CA MET A 571 3.76 -20.70 -25.52
C MET A 571 2.76 -19.90 -26.38
N GLU A 572 2.97 -18.59 -26.56
CA GLU A 572 2.16 -17.77 -27.46
C GLU A 572 2.33 -18.22 -28.92
N ALA A 573 3.57 -18.52 -29.34
CA ALA A 573 3.86 -19.05 -30.67
C ALA A 573 3.24 -20.45 -30.88
N ASP A 574 3.29 -21.33 -29.88
CA ASP A 574 2.66 -22.65 -29.93
C ASP A 574 1.12 -22.54 -29.95
N GLY A 575 0.53 -21.63 -29.18
CA GLY A 575 -0.91 -21.38 -29.18
C GLY A 575 -1.42 -20.79 -30.49
N GLU A 576 -0.69 -19.86 -31.11
CA GLU A 576 -1.00 -19.38 -32.46
C GLU A 576 -0.89 -20.50 -33.49
N ARG A 577 0.14 -21.35 -33.37
CA ARG A 577 0.30 -22.52 -34.24
C ARG A 577 -0.87 -23.49 -34.10
N GLU A 578 -1.34 -23.77 -32.88
CA GLU A 578 -2.53 -24.62 -32.65
C GLU A 578 -3.81 -23.98 -33.22
N ARG A 579 -4.01 -22.67 -33.05
CA ARG A 579 -5.16 -21.96 -33.66
C ARG A 579 -5.15 -22.03 -35.17
N LEU A 580 -3.99 -21.80 -35.80
CA LEU A 580 -3.83 -21.90 -37.25
C LEU A 580 -4.06 -23.34 -37.77
N LEU A 581 -3.66 -24.36 -37.01
CA LEU A 581 -3.93 -25.76 -37.35
C LEU A 581 -5.43 -26.13 -37.20
N SER A 582 -6.10 -25.60 -36.18
CA SER A 582 -7.54 -25.79 -35.94
C SER A 582 -8.40 -25.12 -37.03
N ASP A 583 -8.05 -23.89 -37.43
CA ASP A 583 -8.73 -23.19 -38.53
C ASP A 583 -8.47 -23.87 -39.88
N ALA A 584 -7.25 -24.40 -40.10
CA ALA A 584 -6.95 -25.21 -41.28
C ALA A 584 -7.74 -26.54 -41.32
N GLN A 585 -8.03 -27.16 -40.18
CA GLN A 585 -8.87 -28.36 -40.11
C GLN A 585 -10.36 -28.07 -40.32
N ASN A 586 -10.87 -26.93 -39.86
CA ASN A 586 -12.27 -26.53 -40.09
C ASN A 586 -12.55 -26.08 -41.54
N GLY A 587 -11.52 -25.65 -42.29
CA GLY A 587 -11.66 -25.22 -43.68
C GLY A 587 -11.71 -26.34 -44.74
N TYR A 588 -11.37 -27.59 -44.39
CA TYR A 588 -11.25 -28.70 -45.36
C TYR A 588 -12.39 -29.74 -45.30
N GLY A 589 -13.51 -29.42 -44.65
CA GLY A 589 -14.53 -30.43 -44.26
C GLY A 589 -15.99 -30.10 -44.54
N THR A 590 -16.36 -29.34 -45.57
CA THR A 590 -17.74 -29.32 -46.08
C THR A 590 -17.75 -29.18 -47.60
N GLY A 591 -17.46 -30.30 -48.26
CA GLY A 591 -17.51 -30.40 -49.71
C GLY A 591 -17.77 -31.84 -50.11
N HIS A 592 -18.90 -32.40 -49.67
CA HIS A 592 -19.60 -33.48 -50.36
C HIS A 592 -21.07 -33.53 -49.97
#